data_AF-A0AAW0NWE6-F1
#
_entry.id   AF-A0AAW0NWE6-F1
#
_cell.length_a   1.000
_cell.length_b   1.000
_cell.length_c   1.000
_cell.angle_alpha   90.00
_cell.angle_beta   90.00
_cell.angle_gamma   90.00
#
_symmetry.space_group_name_H-M   'P 1'
#
loop_
_entity.id
_entity.type
_entity.pdbx_description
1 polymer ?
#
loop_
_entity_poly.entity_id
_entity_poly.type
_entity_poly.pdbx_seq_one_letter_code
_entity_poly.pdbx_strand_id
1 'polypeptide(L)'
;MEILITIGSNIGMFSLKDQKSVLLGIGRDLYHIGVTGGMCIHCLTCVDRYLAVVHPITGKDMAVNLSSNITEKICQYMVIEVMVTVWAIFYLVFAPIFLYVLYEGYKRMKAQQSPLSHADVFTFTIITMEILTTIGSNIGMFSVKDQKSVAMRIGRDLYNIGVMGAMCIHCLTCVDRYLAVVHPITYLRLKRRGGVMIRNIGIIGAWLYSVGVQNIRHIMTDNSIFIMNLCLSFLPVALVSFCSASVLFVLIRPKPGEKLSEELTN
;
A
#
# COMPACT_ATOMS: atom_id res chain seq x y z
N MET A 1 10.55 47.33 17.37
CA MET A 1 10.85 46.25 18.34
C MET A 1 9.85 46.29 19.50
N GLU A 2 8.55 46.47 19.21
CA GLU A 2 7.47 46.53 20.22
C GLU A 2 6.22 45.73 19.80
N ILE A 3 6.27 44.95 18.72
CA ILE A 3 5.14 44.13 18.24
C ILE A 3 5.25 42.65 18.69
N LEU A 4 6.35 42.27 19.35
CA LEU A 4 6.63 40.87 19.76
C LEU A 4 6.21 40.52 21.20
N ILE A 5 5.66 41.46 21.98
CA ILE A 5 5.29 41.21 23.38
C ILE A 5 3.78 40.90 23.56
N THR A 6 2.93 41.23 22.59
CA THR A 6 1.46 41.11 22.75
C THR A 6 0.89 39.71 22.43
N ILE A 7 1.67 38.78 21.87
CA ILE A 7 1.20 37.41 21.56
C ILE A 7 1.42 36.44 22.75
N GLY A 8 2.17 36.85 23.78
CA GLY A 8 2.53 36.00 24.92
C GLY A 8 1.46 35.80 26.00
N SER A 9 0.33 36.52 25.97
CA SER A 9 -0.59 36.58 27.13
C SER A 9 -1.95 35.93 26.93
N ASN A 10 -2.22 35.24 25.80
CA ASN A 10 -3.55 34.66 25.53
C ASN A 10 -3.60 33.13 25.35
N ILE A 11 -2.52 32.40 25.66
CA ILE A 11 -2.58 30.94 25.76
C ILE A 11 -2.89 30.57 27.21
N GLY A 12 -4.11 30.89 27.63
CA GLY A 12 -4.68 30.42 28.88
C GLY A 12 -4.95 28.91 28.81
N MET A 13 -4.34 28.17 29.74
CA MET A 13 -4.85 26.92 30.33
C MET A 13 -5.63 25.99 29.39
N PHE A 14 -4.93 25.33 28.46
CA PHE A 14 -5.38 24.01 28.01
C PHE A 14 -4.93 22.97 29.03
N SER A 15 -5.89 22.24 29.61
CA SER A 15 -5.65 21.19 30.60
C SER A 15 -4.72 20.12 30.05
N LEU A 16 -3.63 19.83 30.77
CA LEU A 16 -2.66 18.75 30.47
C LEU A 16 -3.31 17.36 30.27
N LYS A 17 -4.55 17.18 30.74
CA LYS A 17 -5.34 15.96 30.55
C LYS A 17 -5.85 15.78 29.11
N ASP A 18 -6.12 16.88 28.40
CA ASP A 18 -6.57 16.86 27.00
C ASP A 18 -5.40 16.69 26.02
N GLN A 19 -4.18 17.05 26.44
CA GLN A 19 -2.99 16.90 25.61
C GLN A 19 -2.55 15.42 25.52
N LYS A 20 -2.71 14.64 26.60
CA LYS A 20 -2.40 13.20 26.62
C LYS A 20 -3.34 12.36 25.75
N SER A 21 -4.64 12.69 25.70
CA SER A 21 -5.61 11.96 24.88
C SER A 21 -5.40 12.20 23.38
N VAL A 22 -4.99 13.42 22.99
CA VAL A 22 -4.66 13.77 21.61
C VAL A 22 -3.37 13.08 21.16
N LEU A 23 -2.32 13.08 21.98
CA LEU A 23 -1.05 12.39 21.68
C LEU A 23 -1.20 10.87 21.58
N LEU A 24 -1.95 10.24 22.49
CA LEU A 24 -2.26 8.80 22.42
C LEU A 24 -3.09 8.42 21.18
N GLY A 25 -3.90 9.34 20.65
CA GLY A 25 -4.60 9.16 19.38
C GLY A 25 -3.66 9.23 18.17
N ILE A 26 -2.73 10.19 18.15
CA ILE A 26 -1.75 10.38 17.06
C ILE A 26 -0.84 9.16 16.91
N GLY A 27 -0.31 8.64 18.02
CA GLY A 27 0.57 7.46 18.01
C GLY A 27 -0.13 6.20 17.50
N ARG A 28 -1.42 6.02 17.82
CA ARG A 28 -2.23 4.88 17.38
C ARG A 28 -2.57 4.97 15.88
N ASP A 29 -2.94 6.15 15.40
CA ASP A 29 -3.25 6.38 13.98
C ASP A 29 -2.04 6.20 13.06
N LEU A 30 -0.85 6.64 13.49
CA LEU A 30 0.41 6.48 12.74
C LEU A 30 0.90 5.02 12.74
N TYR A 31 0.72 4.29 13.83
CA TYR A 31 0.98 2.84 13.90
C TYR A 31 0.13 2.08 12.87
N HIS A 32 -1.14 2.46 12.69
CA HIS A 32 -2.00 1.83 11.70
C HIS A 32 -1.63 2.17 10.25
N ILE A 33 -1.11 3.37 9.98
CA ILE A 33 -0.63 3.75 8.64
C ILE A 33 0.66 2.98 8.28
N GLY A 34 1.53 2.70 9.27
CA GLY A 34 2.73 1.88 9.12
C GLY A 34 2.48 0.44 8.71
N VAL A 35 1.51 -0.20 9.35
CA VAL A 35 1.26 -1.63 9.19
C VAL A 35 0.57 -1.98 7.86
N THR A 36 -0.31 -1.12 7.34
CA THR A 36 -1.10 -1.43 6.13
C THR A 36 -0.41 -1.08 4.82
N GLY A 37 0.69 -0.34 4.88
CA GLY A 37 1.37 0.24 3.72
C GLY A 37 2.78 -0.28 3.48
N GLY A 38 3.08 -1.55 3.77
CA GLY A 38 4.41 -2.13 3.54
C GLY A 38 5.57 -1.33 4.18
N MET A 39 5.29 -0.50 5.19
CA MET A 39 6.31 0.28 5.88
C MET A 39 6.96 -0.64 6.90
N CYS A 40 7.94 -1.39 6.40
CA CYS A 40 9.09 -1.90 7.12
C CYS A 40 8.83 -2.33 8.58
N ILE A 41 8.88 -3.65 8.80
CA ILE A 41 9.24 -4.27 10.09
C ILE A 41 10.45 -3.55 10.74
N HIS A 42 11.30 -2.87 9.95
CA HIS A 42 12.38 -1.98 10.37
C HIS A 42 11.94 -0.73 11.18
N CYS A 43 10.80 -0.10 10.88
CA CYS A 43 10.29 1.04 11.66
C CYS A 43 9.71 0.58 13.01
N LEU A 44 9.00 -0.55 13.02
CA LEU A 44 8.48 -1.17 14.25
C LEU A 44 9.59 -1.67 15.17
N THR A 45 10.62 -2.31 14.60
CA THR A 45 11.80 -2.75 15.38
C THR A 45 12.67 -1.59 15.86
N CYS A 46 12.71 -0.45 15.15
CA CYS A 46 13.34 0.78 15.64
C CYS A 46 12.60 1.35 16.85
N VAL A 47 11.26 1.39 16.82
CA VAL A 47 10.45 1.87 17.95
C VAL A 47 10.55 0.93 19.15
N ASP A 48 10.48 -0.40 18.95
CA ASP A 48 10.63 -1.38 20.03
C ASP A 48 12.03 -1.39 20.64
N ARG A 49 13.09 -1.30 19.82
CA ARG A 49 14.47 -1.19 20.34
C ARG A 49 14.73 0.13 21.07
N TYR A 50 14.12 1.22 20.63
CA TYR A 50 14.25 2.52 21.29
C TYR A 50 13.52 2.52 22.64
N LEU A 51 12.30 1.98 22.70
CA LEU A 51 11.55 1.82 23.96
C LEU A 51 12.28 0.90 24.95
N ALA A 52 12.93 -0.16 24.48
CA ALA A 52 13.73 -1.06 25.31
C ALA A 52 15.00 -0.38 25.91
N VAL A 53 15.58 0.60 25.21
CA VAL A 53 16.76 1.35 25.69
C VAL A 53 16.37 2.45 26.69
N VAL A 54 15.19 3.05 26.57
CA VAL A 54 14.75 4.15 27.43
C VAL A 54 14.18 3.67 28.77
N HIS A 55 13.79 2.40 28.90
CA HIS A 55 13.00 1.92 30.04
C HIS A 55 13.72 1.45 31.33
N PRO A 56 15.06 1.51 31.54
CA PRO A 56 15.61 1.15 32.84
C PRO A 56 16.35 2.30 33.53
N ILE A 57 15.81 3.53 33.64
CA ILE A 57 16.34 4.52 34.61
C ILE A 57 15.20 5.28 35.31
N THR A 58 15.18 5.08 36.62
CA THR A 58 14.28 5.53 37.69
C THR A 58 14.14 7.06 37.89
N GLY A 59 12.93 7.49 38.25
CA GLY A 59 12.67 8.46 39.33
C GLY A 59 12.98 9.95 39.11
N LYS A 60 12.08 10.68 38.40
CA LYS A 60 11.69 12.09 38.69
C LYS A 60 10.52 12.52 37.78
N ASP A 61 9.31 12.39 38.31
CA ASP A 61 8.06 12.30 37.52
C ASP A 61 7.64 13.56 36.73
N MET A 62 8.32 14.70 36.85
CA MET A 62 8.04 15.91 36.04
C MET A 62 9.00 16.15 34.89
N ALA A 63 10.30 15.88 35.06
CA ALA A 63 11.29 16.04 33.98
C ALA A 63 11.17 14.92 32.93
N VAL A 64 10.76 13.73 33.36
CA VAL A 64 10.57 12.55 32.50
C VAL A 64 9.41 12.75 31.51
N ASN A 65 8.31 13.39 31.94
CA ASN A 65 7.15 13.64 31.09
C ASN A 65 7.41 14.70 29.99
N LEU A 66 8.31 15.67 30.24
CA LEU A 66 8.68 16.66 29.23
C LEU A 66 9.66 16.07 28.19
N SER A 67 10.62 15.28 28.67
CA SER A 67 11.58 14.57 27.81
C SER A 67 10.89 13.56 26.89
N SER A 68 9.94 12.76 27.40
CA SER A 68 9.23 11.78 26.57
C SER A 68 8.41 12.44 25.45
N ASN A 69 7.71 13.53 25.73
CA ASN A 69 6.89 14.25 24.75
C ASN A 69 7.74 14.93 23.66
N ILE A 70 8.91 15.47 24.01
CA ILE A 70 9.81 16.11 23.04
C ILE A 70 10.43 15.04 22.13
N THR A 71 10.89 13.94 22.69
CA THR A 71 11.48 12.82 21.95
C THR A 71 10.48 12.17 21.00
N GLU A 72 9.23 11.96 21.43
CA GLU A 72 8.16 11.42 20.58
C GLU A 72 7.88 12.32 19.38
N LYS A 73 7.79 13.64 19.59
CA LYS A 73 7.61 14.60 18.50
C LYS A 73 8.79 14.62 17.54
N ILE A 74 10.03 14.63 18.05
CA ILE A 74 11.24 14.61 17.21
C ILE A 74 11.28 13.33 16.37
N CYS A 75 10.94 12.18 16.95
CA CYS A 75 10.86 10.92 16.23
C CYS A 75 9.79 10.96 15.13
N GLN A 76 8.60 11.51 15.42
CA GLN A 76 7.55 11.67 14.41
C GLN A 76 8.00 12.56 13.25
N TYR A 77 8.64 13.71 13.53
CA TYR A 77 9.14 14.61 12.50
C TYR A 77 10.22 13.95 11.63
N MET A 78 11.18 13.25 12.24
CA MET A 78 12.21 12.52 11.48
C MET A 78 11.61 11.43 10.59
N VAL A 79 10.64 10.67 11.08
CA VAL A 79 9.97 9.64 10.28
C VAL A 79 9.21 10.26 9.11
N ILE A 80 8.51 11.38 9.34
CA ILE A 80 7.79 12.09 8.26
C ILE A 80 8.77 12.61 7.20
N GLU A 81 9.87 13.24 7.59
CA GLU A 81 10.88 13.74 6.65
C GLU A 81 11.52 12.61 5.81
N VAL A 82 11.89 11.50 6.47
CA VAL A 82 12.43 10.32 5.77
C VAL A 82 11.38 9.72 4.82
N MET A 83 10.12 9.66 5.24
CA MET A 83 9.05 9.19 4.34
C MET A 83 8.86 10.13 3.16
N VAL A 84 8.75 11.44 3.40
CA VAL A 84 8.60 12.44 2.34
C VAL A 84 9.74 12.35 1.33
N THR A 85 10.97 12.19 1.79
CA THR A 85 12.14 12.06 0.90
C THR A 85 12.12 10.75 0.11
N VAL A 86 11.80 9.62 0.73
CA VAL A 86 11.65 8.33 0.04
C VAL A 86 10.52 8.40 -1.00
N TRP A 87 9.37 8.97 -0.64
CA TRP A 87 8.24 9.16 -1.56
C TRP A 87 8.60 10.13 -2.70
N ALA A 88 9.31 11.22 -2.42
CA ALA A 88 9.77 12.16 -3.43
C ALA A 88 10.72 11.48 -4.44
N ILE A 89 11.66 10.66 -3.97
CA ILE A 89 12.54 9.86 -4.84
C ILE A 89 11.70 8.86 -5.66
N PHE A 90 10.74 8.18 -5.02
CA PHE A 90 9.85 7.26 -5.71
C PHE A 90 9.05 7.98 -6.80
N TYR A 91 8.49 9.16 -6.54
CA TYR A 91 7.80 9.94 -7.56
C TYR A 91 8.71 10.38 -8.69
N LEU A 92 9.91 10.86 -8.36
CA LEU A 92 10.86 11.33 -9.35
C LEU A 92 11.29 10.20 -10.31
N VAL A 93 11.38 8.97 -9.81
CA VAL A 93 11.78 7.80 -10.62
C VAL A 93 10.58 7.12 -11.29
N PHE A 94 9.51 6.84 -10.55
CA PHE A 94 8.40 6.01 -11.03
C PHE A 94 7.32 6.78 -11.77
N ALA A 95 7.06 8.05 -11.44
CA ALA A 95 6.08 8.85 -12.19
C ALA A 95 6.41 8.95 -13.69
N PRO A 96 7.66 9.26 -14.12
CA PRO A 96 7.96 9.29 -15.55
C PRO A 96 7.83 7.90 -16.20
N ILE A 97 8.13 6.82 -15.48
CA ILE A 97 7.96 5.45 -15.97
C ILE A 97 6.48 5.14 -16.17
N PHE A 98 5.62 5.46 -15.20
CA PHE A 98 4.18 5.24 -15.32
C PHE A 98 3.57 6.06 -16.47
N LEU A 99 3.92 7.34 -16.57
CA LEU A 99 3.47 8.20 -17.67
C LEU A 99 3.94 7.68 -19.03
N TYR A 100 5.18 7.19 -19.11
CA TYR A 100 5.72 6.60 -20.32
C TYR A 100 4.97 5.32 -20.73
N VAL A 101 4.70 4.41 -19.79
CA VAL A 101 3.91 3.19 -20.06
C VAL A 101 2.49 3.53 -20.50
N LEU A 102 1.85 4.50 -19.85
CA LEU A 102 0.52 4.98 -20.24
C LEU A 102 0.54 5.59 -21.66
N TYR A 103 1.55 6.41 -21.96
CA TYR A 103 1.71 7.04 -23.27
C TYR A 103 1.92 6.01 -24.38
N GLU A 104 2.82 5.05 -24.19
CA GLU A 104 3.05 3.97 -25.15
C GLU A 104 1.82 3.08 -25.32
N GLY A 105 1.12 2.75 -24.23
CA GLY A 105 -0.13 1.99 -24.30
C GLY A 105 -1.23 2.75 -25.07
N TYR A 106 -1.37 4.05 -24.83
CA TYR A 106 -2.29 4.92 -25.57
C TYR A 106 -1.93 5.01 -27.05
N LYS A 107 -0.64 5.19 -27.36
CA LYS A 107 -0.14 5.24 -28.75
C LYS A 107 -0.40 3.93 -29.49
N ARG A 108 -0.16 2.79 -28.85
CA ARG A 108 -0.46 1.46 -29.42
C ARG A 108 -1.96 1.27 -29.65
N MET A 109 -2.80 1.69 -28.70
CA MET A 109 -4.26 1.66 -28.85
C MET A 109 -4.74 2.49 -30.03
N LYS A 110 -4.10 3.65 -30.29
CA LYS A 110 -4.45 4.49 -31.43
C LYS A 110 -3.92 3.94 -32.76
N ALA A 111 -2.74 3.32 -32.76
CA ALA A 111 -2.09 2.79 -33.95
C ALA A 111 -2.69 1.45 -34.40
N GLN A 112 -3.12 0.61 -33.46
CA GLN A 112 -3.76 -0.65 -33.74
C GLN A 112 -5.27 -0.50 -33.50
N GLN A 113 -6.08 -0.51 -34.55
CA GLN A 113 -7.55 -0.62 -34.43
C GLN A 113 -8.02 -1.97 -33.82
N SER A 114 -7.09 -2.79 -33.33
CA SER A 114 -7.39 -4.04 -32.66
C SER A 114 -7.76 -3.83 -31.20
N PRO A 115 -8.70 -4.63 -30.64
CA PRO A 115 -9.05 -4.57 -29.24
C PRO A 115 -7.81 -4.70 -28.36
N LEU A 116 -7.70 -3.83 -27.34
CA LEU A 116 -6.59 -3.77 -26.38
C LEU A 116 -6.18 -5.18 -25.94
N SER A 117 -4.86 -5.46 -25.91
CA SER A 117 -4.38 -6.74 -25.41
C SER A 117 -4.83 -6.91 -23.96
N HIS A 118 -5.23 -8.12 -23.59
CA HIS A 118 -5.77 -8.40 -22.25
C HIS A 118 -4.78 -8.07 -21.13
N ALA A 119 -3.48 -8.18 -21.40
CA ALA A 119 -2.43 -7.80 -20.46
C ALA A 119 -2.38 -6.29 -20.20
N ASP A 120 -2.79 -5.50 -21.20
CA ASP A 120 -2.71 -4.05 -21.12
C ASP A 120 -3.78 -3.52 -20.16
N VAL A 121 -5.00 -4.07 -20.18
CA VAL A 121 -6.11 -3.64 -19.30
C VAL A 121 -5.76 -3.78 -17.81
N PHE A 122 -5.16 -4.92 -17.41
CA PHE A 122 -4.72 -5.11 -16.03
C PHE A 122 -3.59 -4.14 -15.66
N THR A 123 -2.65 -3.93 -16.56
CA THR A 123 -1.54 -2.99 -16.35
C THR A 123 -2.05 -1.56 -16.16
N PHE A 124 -2.98 -1.10 -17.00
CA PHE A 124 -3.64 0.20 -16.85
C PHE A 124 -4.40 0.34 -15.53
N THR A 125 -5.08 -0.74 -15.11
CA THR A 125 -5.82 -0.74 -13.84
C THR A 125 -4.86 -0.67 -12.65
N ILE A 126 -3.76 -1.44 -12.66
CA ILE A 126 -2.71 -1.37 -11.62
C ILE A 126 -2.13 0.03 -11.55
N ILE A 127 -1.73 0.62 -12.69
CA ILE A 127 -1.18 1.98 -12.72
C ILE A 127 -2.19 2.99 -12.16
N THR A 128 -3.46 2.86 -12.49
CA THR A 128 -4.53 3.70 -11.90
C THR A 128 -4.58 3.57 -10.38
N MET A 129 -4.48 2.36 -9.83
CA MET A 129 -4.46 2.11 -8.38
C MET A 129 -3.21 2.68 -7.71
N GLU A 130 -2.04 2.57 -8.35
CA GLU A 130 -0.79 3.15 -7.87
C GLU A 130 -0.86 4.69 -7.84
N ILE A 131 -1.45 5.31 -8.87
CA ILE A 131 -1.69 6.75 -8.91
C ILE A 131 -2.65 7.17 -7.79
N LEU A 132 -3.72 6.41 -7.53
CA LEU A 132 -4.61 6.71 -6.40
C LEU A 132 -3.91 6.59 -5.05
N THR A 133 -3.10 5.54 -4.87
CA THR A 133 -2.29 5.33 -3.66
C THR A 133 -1.36 6.53 -3.44
N THR A 134 -0.71 6.93 -4.53
CA THR A 134 0.16 8.10 -4.61
C THR A 134 -0.56 9.38 -4.17
N ILE A 135 -1.71 9.69 -4.78
CA ILE A 135 -2.50 10.88 -4.45
C ILE A 135 -2.96 10.84 -3.00
N GLY A 136 -3.46 9.70 -2.52
CA GLY A 136 -3.89 9.51 -1.14
C GLY A 136 -2.77 9.75 -0.12
N SER A 137 -1.57 9.22 -0.39
CA SER A 137 -0.40 9.44 0.47
C SER A 137 -0.02 10.92 0.57
N ASN A 138 0.00 11.64 -0.56
CA ASN A 138 0.31 13.07 -0.58
C ASN A 138 -0.71 13.89 0.22
N ILE A 139 -2.00 13.66 -0.01
CA ILE A 139 -3.07 14.32 0.76
C ILE A 139 -2.90 14.03 2.25
N GLY A 140 -2.63 12.76 2.62
CA GLY A 140 -2.38 12.35 3.99
C GLY A 140 -1.22 13.11 4.64
N MET A 141 -0.10 13.25 3.93
CA MET A 141 1.09 13.98 4.39
C MET A 141 0.82 15.48 4.61
N PHE A 142 0.15 16.15 3.66
CA PHE A 142 -0.19 17.57 3.82
C PHE A 142 -1.19 17.82 4.96
N SER A 143 -1.98 16.80 5.30
CA SER A 143 -3.02 16.88 6.33
C SER A 143 -2.51 16.58 7.75
N VAL A 144 -1.25 16.19 7.94
CA VAL A 144 -0.70 15.85 9.28
C VAL A 144 -0.78 17.02 10.24
N LYS A 145 -0.69 18.27 9.74
CA LYS A 145 -0.78 19.47 10.58
C LYS A 145 -2.18 19.72 11.14
N ASP A 146 -3.21 19.15 10.53
CA ASP A 146 -4.61 19.28 10.94
C ASP A 146 -5.23 17.89 11.09
N GLN A 147 -5.00 17.29 12.26
CA GLN A 147 -5.38 15.92 12.58
C GLN A 147 -6.90 15.64 12.44
N LYS A 148 -7.74 16.68 12.52
CA LYS A 148 -9.20 16.55 12.38
C LYS A 148 -9.68 16.79 10.96
N SER A 149 -8.79 17.19 10.05
CA SER A 149 -9.14 17.55 8.69
C SER A 149 -9.84 16.40 7.97
N VAL A 150 -10.87 16.77 7.22
CA VAL A 150 -11.53 15.87 6.26
C VAL A 150 -10.50 15.36 5.23
N ALA A 151 -9.50 16.18 4.92
CA ALA A 151 -8.41 15.83 4.03
C ALA A 151 -7.59 14.62 4.53
N MET A 152 -7.27 14.52 5.83
CA MET A 152 -6.56 13.35 6.36
C MET A 152 -7.34 12.04 6.16
N ARG A 153 -8.67 12.10 6.37
CA ARG A 153 -9.56 10.95 6.15
C ARG A 153 -9.60 10.55 4.67
N ILE A 154 -9.84 11.51 3.78
CA ILE A 154 -9.85 11.26 2.33
C ILE A 154 -8.52 10.69 1.85
N GLY A 155 -7.39 11.25 2.30
CA GLY A 155 -6.06 10.76 1.93
C GLY A 155 -5.84 9.33 2.39
N ARG A 156 -6.22 9.01 3.64
CA ARG A 156 -6.17 7.65 4.19
C ARG A 156 -7.04 6.69 3.39
N ASP A 157 -8.26 7.07 3.04
CA ASP A 157 -9.20 6.19 2.34
C ASP A 157 -8.74 5.92 0.90
N LEU A 158 -8.32 6.96 0.17
CA LEU A 158 -7.75 6.82 -1.18
C LEU A 158 -6.50 5.93 -1.19
N TYR A 159 -5.61 6.13 -0.22
CA TYR A 159 -4.41 5.30 -0.07
C TYR A 159 -4.79 3.82 0.10
N ASN A 160 -5.69 3.52 1.02
CA ASN A 160 -6.06 2.13 1.29
C ASN A 160 -6.87 1.49 0.15
N ILE A 161 -7.72 2.25 -0.55
CA ILE A 161 -8.41 1.77 -1.76
C ILE A 161 -7.39 1.41 -2.84
N GLY A 162 -6.41 2.27 -3.08
CA GLY A 162 -5.37 2.04 -4.06
C GLY A 162 -4.53 0.79 -3.75
N VAL A 163 -4.04 0.65 -2.50
CA VAL A 163 -3.23 -0.51 -2.09
C VAL A 163 -4.01 -1.82 -2.21
N MET A 164 -5.22 -1.88 -1.65
CA MET A 164 -6.05 -3.10 -1.70
C MET A 164 -6.45 -3.44 -3.13
N GLY A 165 -6.79 -2.43 -3.92
CA GLY A 165 -7.12 -2.58 -5.33
C GLY A 165 -5.94 -3.15 -6.12
N ALA A 166 -4.76 -2.57 -5.97
CA ALA A 166 -3.54 -3.05 -6.61
C ALA A 166 -3.24 -4.51 -6.25
N MET A 167 -3.34 -4.90 -4.97
CA MET A 167 -3.17 -6.29 -4.54
C MET A 167 -4.15 -7.24 -5.24
N CYS A 168 -5.44 -6.88 -5.32
CA CYS A 168 -6.43 -7.68 -6.02
C CYS A 168 -6.13 -7.82 -7.52
N ILE A 169 -5.72 -6.74 -8.20
CA ILE A 169 -5.38 -6.82 -9.62
C ILE A 169 -4.09 -7.63 -9.85
N HIS A 170 -3.12 -7.58 -8.93
CA HIS A 170 -1.95 -8.46 -8.97
C HIS A 170 -2.35 -9.94 -8.86
N CYS A 171 -3.27 -10.28 -7.96
CA CYS A 171 -3.83 -11.63 -7.87
C CYS A 171 -4.49 -12.07 -9.18
N LEU A 172 -5.35 -11.22 -9.77
CA LEU A 172 -6.00 -11.51 -11.05
C LEU A 172 -4.97 -11.72 -12.17
N THR A 173 -3.94 -10.88 -12.20
CA THR A 173 -2.83 -10.99 -13.17
C THR A 173 -2.08 -12.30 -12.98
N CYS A 174 -1.81 -12.69 -11.74
CA CYS A 174 -1.09 -13.92 -11.41
C CYS A 174 -1.90 -15.16 -11.82
N VAL A 175 -3.21 -15.17 -11.55
CA VAL A 175 -4.13 -16.23 -11.98
C VAL A 175 -4.23 -16.30 -13.50
N ASP A 176 -4.30 -15.16 -14.21
CA ASP A 176 -4.31 -15.12 -15.68
C ASP A 176 -3.05 -15.76 -16.28
N ARG A 177 -1.87 -15.47 -15.71
CA ARG A 177 -0.59 -16.08 -16.13
C ARG A 177 -0.50 -17.56 -15.78
N TYR A 178 -0.95 -17.93 -14.59
CA TYR A 178 -1.05 -19.33 -14.18
C TYR A 178 -1.92 -20.13 -15.16
N LEU A 179 -3.12 -19.63 -15.52
CA LEU A 179 -3.99 -20.30 -16.48
C LEU A 179 -3.35 -20.40 -17.86
N ALA A 180 -2.67 -19.35 -18.32
CA ALA A 180 -2.01 -19.36 -19.62
C ALA A 180 -0.91 -20.43 -19.73
N VAL A 181 -0.14 -20.66 -18.66
CA VAL A 181 0.99 -21.60 -18.66
C VAL A 181 0.56 -23.02 -18.27
N VAL A 182 -0.18 -23.16 -17.18
CA VAL A 182 -0.49 -24.47 -16.59
C VAL A 182 -1.70 -25.12 -17.28
N HIS A 183 -2.66 -24.30 -17.75
CA HIS A 183 -3.93 -24.77 -18.34
C HIS A 183 -4.25 -24.09 -19.68
N PRO A 184 -3.39 -24.22 -20.71
CA PRO A 184 -3.49 -23.44 -21.95
C PRO A 184 -4.81 -23.65 -22.70
N ILE A 185 -5.38 -24.87 -22.68
CA ILE A 185 -6.67 -25.18 -23.32
C ILE A 185 -7.81 -24.39 -22.64
N THR A 186 -7.83 -24.39 -21.31
CA THR A 186 -8.80 -23.63 -20.50
C THR A 186 -8.65 -22.14 -20.76
N TYR A 187 -7.42 -21.64 -20.79
CA TYR A 187 -7.12 -20.24 -21.08
C TYR A 187 -7.60 -19.80 -22.46
N LEU A 188 -7.34 -20.60 -23.51
CA LEU A 188 -7.80 -20.32 -24.88
C LEU A 188 -9.33 -20.33 -24.98
N ARG A 189 -10.01 -21.26 -24.29
CA ARG A 189 -11.47 -21.30 -24.24
C ARG A 189 -12.04 -20.07 -23.54
N LEU A 190 -11.43 -19.66 -22.42
CA LEU A 190 -11.81 -18.46 -21.67
C LEU A 190 -11.63 -17.21 -22.56
N LYS A 191 -10.51 -17.12 -23.28
CA LYS A 191 -10.22 -16.03 -24.21
C LYS A 191 -11.29 -15.91 -25.31
N ARG A 192 -11.75 -17.04 -25.87
CA ARG A 192 -12.71 -17.05 -26.99
C ARG A 192 -14.16 -16.75 -26.60
N ARG A 193 -14.61 -17.18 -25.42
CA ARG A 193 -16.04 -17.18 -25.03
C ARG A 193 -16.48 -16.01 -24.15
N GLY A 194 -15.65 -14.96 -24.01
CA GLY A 194 -15.96 -13.82 -23.13
C GLY A 194 -14.87 -13.49 -22.12
N GLY A 195 -13.62 -13.80 -22.41
CA GLY A 195 -12.50 -13.52 -21.52
C GLY A 195 -12.35 -12.04 -21.17
N VAL A 196 -12.83 -11.12 -22.03
CA VAL A 196 -12.91 -9.69 -21.69
C VAL A 196 -13.91 -9.44 -20.56
N MET A 197 -15.10 -10.05 -20.62
CA MET A 197 -16.17 -9.85 -19.63
C MET A 197 -15.73 -10.33 -18.24
N ILE A 198 -15.11 -11.52 -18.15
CA ILE A 198 -14.66 -12.08 -16.86
C ILE A 198 -13.59 -11.19 -16.23
N ARG A 199 -12.65 -10.67 -17.02
CA ARG A 199 -11.62 -9.75 -16.53
C ARG A 199 -12.22 -8.42 -16.09
N ASN A 200 -13.16 -7.86 -16.85
CA ASN A 200 -13.86 -6.63 -16.46
C ASN A 200 -14.64 -6.81 -15.17
N ILE A 201 -15.35 -7.94 -15.00
CA ILE A 201 -16.03 -8.29 -13.75
C ILE A 201 -15.02 -8.41 -12.61
N GLY A 202 -13.86 -9.03 -12.84
CA GLY A 202 -12.78 -9.13 -11.86
C GLY A 202 -12.25 -7.75 -11.44
N ILE A 203 -12.04 -6.84 -12.39
CA ILE A 203 -11.59 -5.47 -12.13
C ILE A 203 -12.63 -4.70 -11.32
N ILE A 204 -13.90 -4.73 -11.75
CA ILE A 204 -15.01 -4.09 -11.03
C ILE A 204 -15.12 -4.69 -9.62
N GLY A 205 -14.99 -6.01 -9.51
CA GLY A 205 -14.97 -6.72 -8.23
C GLY A 205 -13.83 -6.26 -7.32
N ALA A 206 -12.63 -6.04 -7.86
CA ALA A 206 -11.50 -5.50 -7.11
C ALA A 206 -11.77 -4.08 -6.58
N TRP A 207 -12.38 -3.21 -7.40
CA TRP A 207 -12.82 -1.88 -6.96
C TRP A 207 -13.85 -1.96 -5.83
N LEU A 208 -14.92 -2.73 -6.04
CA LEU A 208 -16.00 -2.90 -5.07
C LEU A 208 -15.48 -3.51 -3.76
N TYR A 209 -14.59 -4.49 -3.86
CA TYR A 209 -13.94 -5.10 -2.71
C TYR A 209 -13.12 -4.08 -1.93
N SER A 210 -12.30 -3.28 -2.62
CA SER A 210 -11.45 -2.25 -1.99
C SER A 210 -12.26 -1.19 -1.26
N VAL A 211 -13.34 -0.71 -1.88
CA VAL A 211 -14.29 0.23 -1.28
C VAL A 211 -15.05 -0.43 -0.12
N GLY A 212 -15.49 -1.67 -0.29
CA GLY A 212 -16.20 -2.44 0.74
C GLY A 212 -15.36 -2.62 2.01
N VAL A 213 -14.08 -2.98 1.85
CA VAL A 213 -13.14 -3.08 2.98
C VAL A 213 -13.00 -1.74 3.71
N GLN A 214 -12.93 -0.60 3.01
CA GLN A 214 -12.90 0.70 3.69
C GLN A 214 -14.17 1.00 4.48
N ASN A 215 -15.34 0.71 3.91
CA ASN A 215 -16.61 0.90 4.61
C ASN A 215 -16.67 0.05 5.89
N ILE A 216 -16.21 -1.20 5.84
CA ILE A 216 -16.14 -2.06 7.02
C ILE A 216 -15.18 -1.47 8.07
N ARG A 217 -14.02 -0.94 7.65
CA ARG A 217 -13.06 -0.30 8.56
C ARG A 217 -13.66 0.87 9.35
N HIS A 218 -14.59 1.64 8.78
CA HIS A 218 -15.23 2.74 9.51
C HIS A 218 -16.16 2.28 10.63
N ILE A 219 -16.62 1.03 10.60
CA ILE A 219 -17.55 0.47 11.59
C ILE A 219 -16.80 -0.31 12.68
N MET A 220 -15.64 -0.89 12.36
CA MET A 220 -14.89 -1.77 13.24
C MET A 220 -14.02 -1.02 14.27
N THR A 221 -13.70 -1.71 15.36
CA THR A 221 -12.75 -1.25 16.39
C THR A 221 -11.29 -1.40 15.92
N ASP A 222 -10.39 -0.55 16.44
CA ASP A 222 -8.96 -0.49 16.09
C ASP A 222 -8.27 -1.87 16.06
N ASN A 223 -8.48 -2.69 17.10
CA ASN A 223 -7.86 -4.02 17.21
C ASN A 223 -8.35 -4.98 16.11
N SER A 224 -9.64 -4.90 15.77
CA SER A 224 -10.22 -5.77 14.74
C SER A 224 -9.74 -5.38 13.34
N ILE A 225 -9.51 -4.09 13.10
CA ILE A 225 -8.96 -3.57 11.84
C ILE A 225 -7.56 -4.13 11.59
N PHE A 226 -6.72 -4.20 12.61
CA PHE A 226 -5.37 -4.77 12.50
C PHE A 226 -5.43 -6.24 12.05
N ILE A 227 -6.21 -7.06 12.75
CA ILE A 227 -6.35 -8.49 12.44
C ILE A 227 -6.92 -8.67 11.04
N MET A 228 -7.95 -7.90 10.68
CA MET A 228 -8.56 -7.95 9.36
C MET A 228 -7.52 -7.63 8.27
N ASN A 229 -6.75 -6.55 8.40
CA ASN A 229 -5.74 -6.18 7.40
C ASN A 229 -4.66 -7.24 7.25
N LEU A 230 -4.23 -7.87 8.35
CA LEU A 230 -3.25 -8.95 8.33
C LEU A 230 -3.79 -10.18 7.59
N CYS A 231 -5.02 -10.61 7.89
CA CYS A 231 -5.68 -11.71 7.20
C CYS A 231 -5.89 -11.40 5.70
N LEU A 232 -6.36 -10.19 5.38
CA LEU A 232 -6.62 -9.77 4.01
C LEU A 232 -5.33 -9.64 3.19
N SER A 233 -4.20 -9.32 3.80
CA SER A 233 -2.91 -9.23 3.10
C SER A 233 -2.27 -10.61 2.88
N PHE A 234 -2.49 -11.56 3.81
CA PHE A 234 -1.92 -12.91 3.70
C PHE A 234 -2.46 -13.69 2.50
N LEU A 235 -3.76 -13.58 2.23
CA LEU A 235 -4.41 -14.33 1.14
C LEU A 235 -3.85 -13.99 -0.26
N PRO A 236 -3.72 -12.70 -0.67
CA PRO A 236 -3.06 -12.31 -1.90
C PRO A 236 -1.63 -12.83 -2.02
N VAL A 237 -0.83 -12.70 -0.95
CA VAL A 237 0.57 -13.13 -0.96
C VAL A 237 0.67 -14.65 -1.16
N ALA A 238 -0.15 -15.42 -0.44
CA ALA A 238 -0.20 -16.87 -0.60
C ALA A 238 -0.62 -17.27 -2.01
N LEU A 239 -1.65 -16.62 -2.56
CA LEU A 239 -2.15 -16.89 -3.92
C LEU A 239 -1.09 -16.58 -4.98
N VAL A 240 -0.46 -15.40 -4.93
CA VAL A 240 0.60 -15.00 -5.86
C VAL A 240 1.79 -15.96 -5.76
N SER A 241 2.18 -16.34 -4.55
CA SER A 241 3.28 -17.29 -4.32
C SER A 241 2.96 -18.66 -4.92
N PHE A 242 1.75 -19.17 -4.70
CA PHE A 242 1.28 -20.43 -5.26
C PHE A 242 1.26 -20.41 -6.80
N CYS A 243 0.71 -19.36 -7.40
CA CYS A 243 0.64 -19.21 -8.85
C CYS A 243 2.05 -19.13 -9.47
N SER A 244 2.95 -18.32 -8.89
CA SER A 244 4.34 -18.22 -9.34
C SER A 244 5.11 -19.53 -9.23
N ALA A 245 4.99 -20.24 -8.11
CA ALA A 245 5.62 -21.54 -7.91
C ALA A 245 5.10 -22.55 -8.94
N SER A 246 3.78 -22.60 -9.16
CA SER A 246 3.17 -23.51 -10.13
C SER A 246 3.64 -23.25 -11.56
N VAL A 247 3.74 -21.98 -11.97
CA VAL A 247 4.28 -21.59 -13.27
C VAL A 247 5.74 -22.03 -13.40
N LEU A 248 6.56 -21.77 -12.37
CA LEU A 248 7.96 -22.17 -12.36
C LEU A 248 8.14 -23.69 -12.48
N PHE A 249 7.34 -24.48 -11.76
CA PHE A 249 7.39 -25.94 -11.84
C PHE A 249 7.03 -26.48 -13.24
N VAL A 250 6.09 -25.83 -13.95
CA VAL A 250 5.77 -26.22 -15.32
C VAL A 250 6.91 -25.85 -16.27
N LEU A 251 7.54 -24.70 -16.09
CA LEU A 251 8.64 -24.22 -16.94
C LEU A 251 9.94 -25.03 -16.78
N ILE A 252 10.20 -25.60 -15.59
CA ILE A 252 11.39 -26.41 -15.33
C ILE A 252 11.25 -27.83 -15.91
N ARG A 253 10.04 -28.32 -16.19
CA ARG A 253 9.87 -29.68 -16.72
C ARG A 253 10.52 -29.81 -18.10
N PRO A 254 11.38 -30.82 -18.32
CA PRO A 254 12.03 -31.04 -19.60
C PRO A 254 10.99 -31.23 -20.69
N LYS A 255 11.26 -30.67 -21.88
CA LYS A 255 10.30 -30.74 -22.97
C LYS A 255 10.12 -32.21 -23.38
N PRO A 256 8.89 -32.67 -23.70
CA PRO A 256 8.60 -34.05 -24.09
C PRO A 256 9.33 -34.59 -25.34
N GLY A 257 10.35 -33.91 -25.87
CA GLY A 257 11.16 -34.35 -27.01
C GLY A 257 12.67 -34.29 -26.79
N GLU A 258 13.18 -33.70 -25.70
CA GLU A 258 14.65 -33.62 -25.47
C GLU A 258 15.23 -34.97 -25.06
N LYS A 259 14.49 -35.76 -24.26
CA LYS A 259 14.94 -37.08 -23.83
C LYS A 259 15.11 -38.07 -24.97
N LEU A 260 14.32 -37.94 -26.03
CA LEU A 260 14.42 -38.82 -27.20
C LEU A 260 15.66 -38.50 -28.06
N SER A 261 16.11 -37.25 -28.07
CA SER A 261 17.33 -36.86 -28.81
C SER A 261 18.62 -37.32 -28.13
N GLU A 262 18.62 -37.38 -26.80
CA GLU A 262 19.75 -37.85 -25.98
C GLU A 262 19.87 -39.39 -25.99
N GLU A 263 18.75 -40.09 -26.21
CA GLU A 263 18.68 -41.54 -26.33
C GLU A 263 18.98 -42.04 -27.77
N LEU A 264 18.81 -41.18 -28.79
CA LEU A 264 19.20 -41.45 -30.18
C LEU A 264 20.68 -41.13 -30.49
N THR A 265 21.39 -40.50 -29.56
CA THR A 265 22.81 -40.12 -29.72
C THR A 265 23.77 -40.98 -28.90
N ASN A 266 23.25 -41.93 -28.10
CA ASN A 266 24.01 -42.99 -27.42
C ASN A 266 23.73 -44.35 -28.04
#